data_AF-A0A936UBH0-F1
#
_entry.id   AF-A0A936UBH0-F1
#
_cell.length_a   1.000
_cell.length_b   1.000
_cell.length_c   1.000
_cell.angle_alpha   90.00
_cell.angle_beta   90.00
_cell.angle_gamma   90.00
#
_symmetry.space_group_name_H-M   'P 1'
#
loop_
_entity.id
_entity.type
_entity.pdbx_description
1 polymer ?
#
loop_
_entity_poly.entity_id
_entity_poly.type
_entity_poly.pdbx_seq_one_letter_code
_entity_poly.pdbx_strand_id
1 'polypeptide(L)'
;MWRPREEGPHEERLLFTLADPTDRSVTVTLAWEKVRVSFPLEVDTKAVILASLREQLRGLPRFGWQGWNGAAAWCVKNDTALDQAEEWVDRSIRMNRNFTNQSTKASLLEKKGDAKGAAELREKALALATEPELNQYGYQLLGQKKTDEAIRAFEKNTKDHPASWNAWDSLAEGWATAGDKKKAIASYEKALSMTEDEEQKKRIRGELAKLK
;
A
#
# COMPACT_ATOMS: atom_id res chain seq x y z
N MET A 1 27.41 -14.90 -23.35
CA MET A 1 27.38 -15.82 -24.50
C MET A 1 26.62 -15.10 -25.61
N TRP A 2 27.31 -14.69 -26.67
CA TRP A 2 26.77 -13.88 -27.79
C TRP A 2 25.78 -14.73 -28.60
N ARG A 3 24.55 -14.24 -28.83
CA ARG A 3 23.60 -14.89 -29.75
C ARG A 3 24.01 -14.59 -31.19
N PRO A 4 23.94 -15.57 -32.11
CA PRO A 4 24.42 -15.41 -33.46
C PRO A 4 23.57 -14.38 -34.21
N ARG A 5 24.23 -13.58 -35.05
CA ARG A 5 23.63 -12.71 -36.06
C ARG A 5 22.56 -13.48 -36.85
N GLU A 6 21.35 -12.94 -36.93
CA GLU A 6 20.25 -13.50 -37.71
C GLU A 6 20.05 -12.70 -39.00
N GLU A 7 19.62 -13.37 -40.07
CA GLU A 7 19.16 -12.69 -41.29
C GLU A 7 17.69 -12.27 -41.13
N GLY A 8 17.39 -11.00 -41.43
CA GLY A 8 16.05 -10.43 -41.34
C GLY A 8 15.63 -9.68 -42.60
N PRO A 9 14.41 -9.09 -42.61
CA PRO A 9 13.94 -8.20 -43.67
C PRO A 9 14.94 -7.06 -43.93
N HIS A 10 15.00 -6.59 -45.17
CA HIS A 10 15.91 -5.50 -45.54
C HIS A 10 15.49 -4.17 -44.90
N GLU A 11 16.36 -3.59 -44.08
CA GLU A 11 16.18 -2.25 -43.50
C GLU A 11 17.22 -1.28 -44.08
N GLU A 12 16.78 -0.26 -44.82
CA GLU A 12 17.66 0.75 -45.46
C GLU A 12 18.43 1.62 -44.44
N ARG A 13 17.92 1.74 -43.20
CA ARG A 13 18.51 2.53 -42.12
C ARG A 13 18.52 1.72 -40.84
N LEU A 14 19.47 2.04 -39.95
CA LEU A 14 19.54 1.40 -38.64
C LEU A 14 18.24 1.62 -37.86
N LEU A 15 17.53 0.52 -37.60
CA LEU A 15 16.30 0.46 -36.83
C LEU A 15 16.59 -0.09 -35.43
N PHE A 16 16.06 0.58 -34.41
CA PHE A 16 16.08 0.14 -33.02
C PHE A 16 14.65 -0.17 -32.57
N THR A 17 14.39 -1.39 -32.12
CA THR A 17 13.10 -1.74 -31.51
C THR A 17 13.28 -2.24 -30.08
N LEU A 18 12.29 -1.91 -29.25
CA LEU A 18 12.16 -2.36 -27.87
C LEU A 18 10.91 -3.25 -27.81
N ALA A 19 11.09 -4.53 -27.53
CA ALA A 19 10.03 -5.52 -27.49
C ALA A 19 10.02 -6.28 -26.14
N ASP A 20 8.89 -6.91 -25.83
CA ASP A 20 8.71 -7.76 -24.66
C ASP A 20 9.12 -7.11 -23.32
N PRO A 21 8.59 -5.92 -22.99
CA PRO A 21 8.94 -5.26 -21.74
C PRO A 21 8.46 -6.08 -20.54
N THR A 22 9.35 -6.22 -19.56
CA THR A 22 9.04 -6.71 -18.21
C THR A 22 9.46 -5.65 -17.19
N ASP A 23 9.14 -5.89 -15.91
CA ASP A 23 9.56 -5.01 -14.81
C ASP A 23 11.09 -4.89 -14.67
N ARG A 24 11.88 -5.74 -15.33
CA ARG A 24 13.34 -5.83 -15.16
C ARG A 24 14.12 -5.97 -16.47
N SER A 25 13.44 -6.04 -17.62
CA SER A 25 14.10 -6.27 -18.89
C SER A 25 13.31 -5.79 -20.08
N VAL A 26 14.00 -5.52 -21.18
CA VAL A 26 13.41 -5.32 -22.51
C VAL A 26 14.31 -5.98 -23.54
N THR A 27 13.74 -6.55 -24.60
CA THR A 27 14.52 -7.05 -25.72
C THR A 27 14.84 -5.89 -26.65
N VAL A 28 16.12 -5.55 -26.78
CA VAL A 28 16.60 -4.59 -27.76
C VAL A 28 16.91 -5.33 -29.05
N THR A 29 16.33 -4.89 -30.16
CA THR A 29 16.69 -5.39 -31.49
C THR A 29 17.25 -4.27 -32.34
N LEU A 30 18.43 -4.52 -32.89
CA LEU A 30 19.09 -3.68 -33.88
C LEU A 30 18.96 -4.35 -35.25
N ALA A 31 18.47 -3.62 -36.25
CA ALA A 31 18.35 -4.13 -37.61
C ALA A 31 18.86 -3.13 -38.65
N TRP A 32 19.65 -3.60 -39.62
CA TRP A 32 20.13 -2.82 -40.77
C TRP A 32 20.51 -3.75 -41.92
N GLU A 33 20.33 -3.33 -43.17
CA GLU A 33 20.39 -4.23 -44.33
C GLU A 33 19.63 -5.52 -44.02
N LYS A 34 20.26 -6.69 -44.11
CA LYS A 34 19.69 -7.98 -43.70
C LYS A 34 20.11 -8.43 -42.30
N VAL A 35 20.85 -7.61 -41.57
CA VAL A 35 21.41 -7.95 -40.27
C VAL A 35 20.40 -7.68 -39.17
N ARG A 36 20.20 -8.65 -38.30
CA ARG A 36 19.43 -8.47 -37.07
C ARG A 36 20.20 -8.99 -35.86
N VAL A 37 20.25 -8.18 -34.81
CA VAL A 37 20.89 -8.51 -33.53
C VAL A 37 19.90 -8.20 -32.41
N SER A 38 19.47 -9.23 -31.70
CA SER A 38 18.56 -9.11 -30.55
C SER A 38 19.26 -9.54 -29.28
N PHE A 39 19.20 -8.70 -28.25
CA PHE A 39 19.76 -9.00 -26.94
C PHE A 39 18.88 -8.44 -25.82
N PRO A 40 18.83 -9.12 -24.66
CA PRO A 40 18.13 -8.59 -23.51
C PRO A 40 18.93 -7.42 -22.91
N LEU A 41 18.23 -6.33 -22.62
CA LEU A 41 18.70 -5.28 -21.73
C LEU A 41 18.03 -5.47 -20.38
N GLU A 42 18.81 -5.82 -19.36
CA GLU A 42 18.32 -6.02 -17.99
C GLU A 42 18.60 -4.78 -17.14
N VAL A 43 17.67 -4.45 -16.24
CA VAL A 43 17.78 -3.34 -15.31
C VAL A 43 17.47 -3.85 -13.91
N ASP A 44 18.35 -3.54 -12.95
CA ASP A 44 18.03 -3.69 -11.53
C ASP A 44 17.09 -2.55 -11.11
N THR A 45 15.81 -2.77 -11.34
CA THR A 45 14.74 -1.82 -11.04
C THR A 45 14.74 -1.42 -9.55
N LYS A 46 15.10 -2.34 -8.64
CA LYS A 46 15.16 -2.01 -7.21
C LYS A 46 16.31 -1.06 -6.92
N ALA A 47 17.49 -1.29 -7.50
CA ALA A 47 18.63 -0.40 -7.35
C ALA A 47 18.37 0.99 -7.96
N VAL A 48 17.74 1.05 -9.14
CA VAL A 48 17.39 2.33 -9.80
C VAL A 48 16.41 3.13 -8.95
N ILE A 49 15.35 2.49 -8.44
CA ILE A 49 14.38 3.19 -7.58
C ILE A 49 15.03 3.61 -6.26
N LEU A 50 15.84 2.76 -5.64
CA LEU A 50 16.55 3.10 -4.40
C LEU A 50 17.48 4.31 -4.59
N ALA A 51 18.20 4.38 -5.71
CA ALA A 51 19.00 5.55 -6.06
C ALA A 51 18.13 6.80 -6.26
N SER A 52 17.01 6.69 -6.96
CA SER A 52 16.06 7.80 -7.13
C SER A 52 15.50 8.30 -5.80
N LEU A 53 15.09 7.40 -4.90
CA LEU A 53 14.60 7.76 -3.56
C LEU A 53 15.66 8.53 -2.76
N ARG A 54 16.93 8.10 -2.81
CA ARG A 54 18.05 8.80 -2.17
C ARG A 54 18.21 10.22 -2.71
N GLU A 55 18.13 10.42 -4.02
CA GLU A 55 18.22 11.74 -4.63
C GLU A 55 17.01 12.62 -4.28
N GLN A 56 15.79 12.08 -4.32
CA GLN A 56 14.58 12.81 -3.94
C GLN A 56 14.66 13.31 -2.48
N LEU A 57 15.22 12.50 -1.58
CA LEU A 57 15.44 12.86 -0.17
C LEU A 57 16.57 13.88 0.06
N ARG A 58 17.21 14.37 -1.00
CA ARG A 58 18.06 15.57 -0.95
C ARG A 58 17.31 16.85 -1.31
N GLY A 59 16.15 16.73 -1.98
CA GLY A 59 15.27 17.83 -2.36
C GLY A 59 14.18 18.13 -1.34
N LEU A 60 13.08 18.76 -1.78
CA LEU A 60 11.94 19.14 -0.93
C LEU A 60 11.41 18.03 0.00
N PRO A 61 11.28 16.75 -0.44
CA PRO A 61 10.80 15.67 0.42
C PRO A 61 11.59 15.49 1.73
N ARG A 62 12.84 15.97 1.82
CA ARG A 62 13.68 15.86 3.02
C ARG A 62 13.12 16.62 4.24
N PHE A 63 12.29 17.64 3.99
CA PHE A 63 11.76 18.53 5.03
C PHE A 63 10.44 18.04 5.63
N GLY A 64 9.80 17.05 5.01
CA GLY A 64 8.59 16.41 5.53
C GLY A 64 8.86 14.99 5.98
N TRP A 65 8.11 14.52 6.99
CA TRP A 65 8.18 13.12 7.43
C TRP A 65 7.70 12.15 6.34
N GLN A 66 6.84 12.61 5.43
CA GLN A 66 6.19 11.83 4.37
C GLN A 66 7.22 11.28 3.38
N GLY A 67 8.20 12.08 2.97
CA GLY A 67 9.24 11.65 2.03
C GLY A 67 10.04 10.49 2.59
N TRP A 68 10.52 10.65 3.83
CA TRP A 68 11.27 9.61 4.55
C TRP A 68 10.45 8.34 4.78
N ASN A 69 9.18 8.49 5.19
CA ASN A 69 8.29 7.34 5.40
C ASN A 69 8.00 6.62 4.09
N GLY A 70 7.70 7.35 3.01
CA GLY A 70 7.40 6.77 1.70
C GLY A 70 8.57 5.95 1.16
N ALA A 71 9.79 6.47 1.28
CA ALA A 71 11.00 5.76 0.88
C ALA A 71 11.24 4.49 1.71
N ALA A 72 11.05 4.57 3.03
CA ALA A 72 11.14 3.41 3.92
C ALA A 72 10.07 2.36 3.61
N ALA A 73 8.82 2.78 3.46
CA ALA A 73 7.69 1.91 3.14
C ALA A 73 7.89 1.20 1.79
N TRP A 74 8.43 1.89 0.79
CA TRP A 74 8.77 1.27 -0.49
C TRP A 74 9.83 0.17 -0.32
N CYS A 75 10.88 0.42 0.48
CA CYS A 75 11.92 -0.56 0.77
C CYS A 75 11.37 -1.80 1.49
N VAL A 76 10.53 -1.60 2.51
CA VAL A 76 9.85 -2.68 3.25
C VAL A 76 8.95 -3.51 2.34
N LYS A 77 8.14 -2.85 1.50
CA LYS A 77 7.23 -3.52 0.56
C LYS A 77 7.98 -4.38 -0.46
N ASN A 78 9.12 -3.89 -0.95
CA ASN A 78 9.92 -4.56 -1.97
C ASN A 78 11.02 -5.46 -1.40
N ASP A 79 11.07 -5.60 -0.07
CA ASP A 79 12.00 -6.44 0.67
C ASP A 79 13.47 -6.17 0.25
N THR A 80 13.84 -4.89 0.28
CA THR A 80 15.17 -4.42 -0.14
C THR A 80 15.66 -3.31 0.77
N ALA A 81 16.99 -3.22 0.95
CA ALA A 81 17.64 -2.17 1.74
C ALA A 81 16.99 -1.91 3.11
N LEU A 82 16.67 -2.98 3.86
CA LEU A 82 15.94 -2.89 5.13
C LEU A 82 16.66 -2.07 6.21
N ASP A 83 17.99 -2.01 6.19
CA ASP A 83 18.76 -1.16 7.09
C ASP A 83 18.63 0.33 6.72
N GLN A 84 18.64 0.64 5.42
CA GLN A 84 18.36 2.01 4.97
C GLN A 84 16.91 2.42 5.28
N ALA A 85 15.97 1.49 5.12
CA ALA A 85 14.57 1.70 5.46
C ALA A 85 14.41 2.04 6.95
N GLU A 86 15.19 1.39 7.82
CA GLU A 86 15.24 1.67 9.25
C GLU A 86 15.64 3.11 9.54
N GLU A 87 16.76 3.56 8.97
CA GLU A 87 17.24 4.93 9.14
C GLU A 87 16.21 5.96 8.68
N TRP A 88 15.55 5.70 7.55
CA TRP A 88 14.54 6.59 6.97
C TRP A 88 13.26 6.63 7.81
N VAL A 89 12.72 5.49 8.25
CA VAL A 89 11.52 5.50 9.08
C VAL A 89 11.81 6.12 10.45
N ASP A 90 12.98 5.87 11.04
CA ASP A 90 13.36 6.48 12.32
C ASP A 90 13.51 8.00 12.19
N ARG A 91 14.02 8.48 11.05
CA ARG A 91 14.03 9.91 10.75
C ARG A 91 12.62 10.47 10.61
N SER A 92 11.74 9.78 9.90
CA SER A 92 10.32 10.16 9.78
C SER A 92 9.65 10.30 11.14
N ILE A 93 9.86 9.30 12.03
CA ILE A 93 9.32 9.27 13.39
C ILE A 93 9.83 10.46 14.22
N ARG A 94 11.14 10.76 14.13
CA ARG A 94 11.74 11.92 14.83
C ARG A 94 11.15 13.25 14.38
N MET A 95 10.73 13.37 13.12
CA MET A 95 10.14 14.59 12.58
C MET A 95 8.70 14.78 13.02
N ASN A 96 7.88 13.72 12.95
CA ASN A 96 6.51 13.75 13.41
C ASN A 96 5.99 12.33 13.64
N ARG A 97 5.98 11.86 14.88
CA ARG A 97 5.47 10.52 15.22
C ARG A 97 3.97 10.43 14.96
N ASN A 98 3.55 9.47 14.13
CA ASN A 98 2.14 9.27 13.78
C ASN A 98 1.84 7.79 13.48
N PHE A 99 0.56 7.44 13.28
CA PHE A 99 0.16 6.06 13.00
C PHE A 99 0.87 5.47 11.77
N THR A 100 0.99 6.24 10.70
CA THR A 100 1.56 5.78 9.42
C THR A 100 3.03 5.36 9.55
N ASN A 101 3.88 6.16 10.20
CA ASN A 101 5.30 5.82 10.36
C ASN A 101 5.56 4.74 11.42
N GLN A 102 4.74 4.66 12.47
CA GLN A 102 4.80 3.53 13.40
C GLN A 102 4.41 2.21 12.72
N SER A 103 3.37 2.24 11.86
CA SER A 103 2.96 1.06 11.08
C SER A 103 4.02 0.61 10.08
N THR A 104 4.74 1.56 9.47
CA THR A 104 5.87 1.28 8.59
C THR A 104 7.02 0.63 9.36
N LYS A 105 7.39 1.17 10.53
CA LYS A 105 8.42 0.60 11.41
C LYS A 105 8.02 -0.80 11.91
N ALA A 106 6.77 -1.04 12.26
CA ALA A 106 6.31 -2.36 12.65
C ALA A 106 6.42 -3.38 11.52
N SER A 107 6.08 -2.98 10.29
CA SER A 107 6.20 -3.84 9.10
C SER A 107 7.67 -4.13 8.77
N LEU A 108 8.56 -3.17 9.02
CA LEU A 108 10.01 -3.38 8.93
C LEU A 108 10.52 -4.38 9.98
N LEU A 109 10.08 -4.28 11.24
CA LEU A 109 10.46 -5.22 12.30
C LEU A 109 10.05 -6.66 11.93
N GLU A 110 8.84 -6.83 11.40
CA GLU A 110 8.36 -8.13 10.91
C GLU A 110 9.24 -8.67 9.77
N LYS A 111 9.64 -7.82 8.80
CA LYS A 111 10.59 -8.19 7.74
C LYS A 111 11.98 -8.58 8.28
N LYS A 112 12.40 -7.99 9.39
CA LYS A 112 13.64 -8.34 10.09
C LYS A 112 13.49 -9.54 11.06
N GLY A 113 12.31 -10.17 11.10
CA GLY A 113 12.05 -11.35 11.92
C GLY A 113 11.57 -11.06 13.35
N ASP A 114 11.42 -9.81 13.75
CA ASP A 114 10.89 -9.42 15.07
C ASP A 114 9.37 -9.25 15.04
N ALA A 115 8.67 -10.39 14.92
CA ALA A 115 7.21 -10.41 14.89
C ALA A 115 6.58 -9.90 16.21
N LYS A 116 7.25 -10.14 17.34
CA LYS A 116 6.75 -9.71 18.66
C LYS A 116 6.84 -8.19 18.79
N GLY A 117 8.00 -7.60 18.52
CA GLY A 117 8.18 -6.15 18.54
C GLY A 117 7.28 -5.45 17.51
N ALA A 118 7.08 -6.05 16.34
CA ALA A 118 6.12 -5.56 15.35
C ALA A 118 4.68 -5.50 15.90
N ALA A 119 4.22 -6.57 16.55
CA ALA A 119 2.87 -6.62 17.13
C ALA A 119 2.69 -5.58 18.25
N GLU A 120 3.64 -5.49 19.19
CA GLU A 120 3.60 -4.49 20.26
C GLU A 120 3.60 -3.05 19.72
N LEU A 121 4.35 -2.80 18.65
CA LEU A 121 4.41 -1.49 18.02
C LEU A 121 3.12 -1.15 17.28
N ARG A 122 2.47 -2.12 16.62
CA ARG A 122 1.16 -1.93 15.97
C ARG A 122 0.08 -1.56 16.99
N GLU A 123 0.01 -2.29 18.10
CA GLU A 123 -0.94 -1.97 19.18
C GLU A 123 -0.74 -0.55 19.70
N LYS A 124 0.51 -0.13 19.93
CA LYS A 124 0.83 1.25 20.33
C LYS A 124 0.51 2.26 19.23
N ALA A 125 0.70 1.90 17.96
CA ALA A 125 0.41 2.77 16.83
C ALA A 125 -1.08 3.08 16.73
N LEU A 126 -1.95 2.10 17.00
CA LEU A 126 -3.41 2.30 16.95
C LEU A 126 -3.88 3.43 17.87
N ALA A 127 -3.19 3.70 18.98
CA ALA A 127 -3.51 4.83 19.86
C ALA A 127 -3.22 6.21 19.24
N LEU A 128 -2.44 6.27 18.16
CA LEU A 128 -2.09 7.49 17.42
C LEU A 128 -2.93 7.69 16.16
N ALA A 129 -3.76 6.72 15.80
CA ALA A 129 -4.50 6.71 14.56
C ALA A 129 -5.68 7.69 14.63
N THR A 130 -5.83 8.49 13.58
CA THR A 130 -7.02 9.31 13.37
C THR A 130 -8.19 8.45 12.87
N GLU A 131 -9.42 8.96 12.96
CA GLU A 131 -10.62 8.28 12.42
C GLU A 131 -10.42 7.80 10.96
N PRO A 132 -9.95 8.64 10.00
CA PRO A 132 -9.76 8.17 8.63
C PRO A 132 -8.66 7.12 8.50
N GLU A 133 -7.60 7.22 9.30
CA GLU A 133 -6.51 6.23 9.30
C GLU A 133 -6.96 4.87 9.85
N LEU A 134 -7.72 4.84 10.96
CA LEU A 134 -8.33 3.62 11.47
C LEU A 134 -9.28 3.00 10.45
N ASN A 135 -10.06 3.84 9.78
CA ASN A 135 -10.99 3.37 8.77
C ASN A 135 -10.26 2.72 7.58
N GLN A 136 -9.28 3.44 7.03
CA GLN A 136 -8.45 2.95 5.93
C GLN A 136 -7.70 1.67 6.32
N TYR A 137 -7.19 1.59 7.55
CA TYR A 137 -6.52 0.40 8.07
C TYR A 137 -7.48 -0.80 8.15
N GLY A 138 -8.71 -0.61 8.64
CA GLY A 138 -9.74 -1.65 8.63
C GLY A 138 -10.05 -2.17 7.22
N TYR A 139 -10.24 -1.29 6.24
CA TYR A 139 -10.48 -1.71 4.85
C TYR A 139 -9.28 -2.42 4.22
N GLN A 140 -8.06 -1.98 4.52
CA GLN A 140 -6.85 -2.67 4.07
C GLN A 140 -6.82 -4.11 4.62
N LEU A 141 -7.20 -4.32 5.88
CA LEU A 141 -7.28 -5.64 6.50
C LEU A 141 -8.38 -6.50 5.88
N LEU A 142 -9.55 -5.92 5.55
CA LEU A 142 -10.60 -6.62 4.79
C LEU A 142 -10.09 -7.10 3.43
N GLY A 143 -9.37 -6.25 2.69
CA GLY A 143 -8.75 -6.62 1.41
C GLY A 143 -7.73 -7.75 1.52
N GLN A 144 -7.07 -7.88 2.69
CA GLN A 144 -6.16 -8.98 3.03
C GLN A 144 -6.87 -10.22 3.59
N LYS A 145 -8.21 -10.23 3.63
CA LYS A 145 -9.04 -11.28 4.24
C LYS A 145 -8.80 -11.47 5.75
N LYS A 146 -8.25 -10.45 6.42
CA LYS A 146 -8.04 -10.41 7.87
C LYS A 146 -9.25 -9.80 8.57
N THR A 147 -10.41 -10.42 8.38
CA THR A 147 -11.71 -9.85 8.77
C THR A 147 -11.80 -9.55 10.27
N ASP A 148 -11.30 -10.44 11.13
CA ASP A 148 -11.33 -10.22 12.58
C ASP A 148 -10.45 -9.04 13.02
N GLU A 149 -9.27 -8.87 12.40
CA GLU A 149 -8.40 -7.72 12.66
C GLU A 149 -9.07 -6.43 12.18
N ALA A 150 -9.74 -6.46 11.02
CA ALA A 150 -10.46 -5.31 10.47
C ALA A 150 -11.59 -4.85 11.40
N ILE A 151 -12.39 -5.80 11.88
CA ILE A 151 -13.48 -5.52 12.82
C ILE A 151 -12.93 -4.87 14.10
N ARG A 152 -11.83 -5.39 14.67
CA ARG A 152 -11.19 -4.76 15.85
C ARG A 152 -10.77 -3.31 15.58
N ALA A 153 -10.24 -3.02 14.39
CA ALA A 153 -9.89 -1.66 14.01
C ALA A 153 -11.13 -0.75 13.90
N PHE A 154 -12.21 -1.23 13.29
CA PHE A 154 -13.47 -0.49 13.21
C PHE A 154 -14.16 -0.31 14.57
N GLU A 155 -14.15 -1.32 15.44
CA GLU A 155 -14.65 -1.22 16.82
C GLU A 155 -13.87 -0.17 17.62
N LYS A 156 -12.55 -0.14 17.45
CA LYS A 156 -11.74 0.92 18.05
C LYS A 156 -12.13 2.29 17.48
N ASN A 157 -12.36 2.39 16.17
CA ASN A 157 -12.79 3.62 15.53
C ASN A 157 -14.12 4.12 16.10
N THR A 158 -15.13 3.26 16.23
CA THR A 158 -16.43 3.64 16.83
C THR A 158 -16.32 3.98 18.31
N LYS A 159 -15.39 3.36 19.04
CA LYS A 159 -15.13 3.71 20.44
C LYS A 159 -14.51 5.09 20.60
N ASP A 160 -13.55 5.42 19.74
CA ASP A 160 -12.85 6.71 19.78
C ASP A 160 -13.70 7.84 19.16
N HIS A 161 -14.55 7.48 18.19
CA HIS A 161 -15.38 8.41 17.41
C HIS A 161 -16.87 7.98 17.42
N PRO A 162 -17.54 7.96 18.59
CA PRO A 162 -18.88 7.37 18.73
C PRO A 162 -19.99 8.11 17.98
N ALA A 163 -19.76 9.36 17.57
CA ALA A 163 -20.69 10.17 16.80
C ALA A 163 -20.45 10.10 15.26
N SER A 164 -19.43 9.39 14.81
CA SER A 164 -19.14 9.25 13.38
C SER A 164 -20.03 8.19 12.75
N TRP A 165 -21.00 8.60 11.94
CA TRP A 165 -21.81 7.65 11.16
C TRP A 165 -20.93 6.77 10.26
N ASN A 166 -19.84 7.32 9.71
CA ASN A 166 -18.90 6.61 8.84
C ASN A 166 -18.17 5.49 9.60
N ALA A 167 -17.69 5.75 10.82
CA ALA A 167 -17.07 4.70 11.64
C ALA A 167 -18.03 3.53 11.93
N TRP A 168 -19.30 3.84 12.23
CA TRP A 168 -20.33 2.82 12.47
C TRP A 168 -20.73 2.06 11.21
N ASP A 169 -20.76 2.74 10.07
CA ASP A 169 -21.00 2.15 8.75
C ASP A 169 -19.89 1.16 8.37
N SER A 170 -18.63 1.55 8.51
CA SER A 170 -17.51 0.66 8.23
C SER A 170 -17.44 -0.53 9.19
N LEU A 171 -17.81 -0.35 10.46
CA LEU A 171 -17.99 -1.48 11.39
C LEU A 171 -19.10 -2.44 10.92
N ALA A 172 -20.19 -1.90 10.39
CA ALA A 172 -21.29 -2.70 9.85
C ALA A 172 -20.85 -3.52 8.62
N GLU A 173 -20.09 -2.93 7.71
CA GLU A 173 -19.49 -3.61 6.56
C GLU A 173 -18.52 -4.73 7.00
N GLY A 174 -17.71 -4.46 8.03
CA GLY A 174 -16.87 -5.48 8.66
C GLY A 174 -17.67 -6.68 9.17
N TRP A 175 -18.73 -6.45 9.94
CA TRP A 175 -19.61 -7.52 10.43
C TRP A 175 -20.36 -8.24 9.30
N ALA A 176 -20.81 -7.52 8.28
CA ALA A 176 -21.46 -8.10 7.11
C ALA A 176 -20.49 -9.04 6.36
N THR A 177 -19.23 -8.64 6.22
CA THR A 177 -18.17 -9.45 5.62
C THR A 177 -17.87 -10.70 6.44
N ALA A 178 -17.94 -10.62 7.78
CA ALA A 178 -17.83 -11.77 8.66
C ALA A 178 -19.08 -12.68 8.66
N GLY A 179 -20.18 -12.26 8.04
CA GLY A 179 -21.46 -12.99 8.05
C GLY A 179 -22.28 -12.81 9.33
N ASP A 180 -21.85 -11.96 10.28
CA ASP A 180 -22.61 -11.63 11.47
C ASP A 180 -23.67 -10.57 11.15
N LYS A 181 -24.75 -11.02 10.51
CA LYS A 181 -25.87 -10.17 10.09
C LYS A 181 -26.48 -9.39 11.25
N LYS A 182 -26.53 -9.97 12.46
CA LYS A 182 -27.14 -9.32 13.63
C LYS A 182 -26.33 -8.08 14.02
N LYS A 183 -25.01 -8.22 14.15
CA LYS A 183 -24.14 -7.08 14.47
C LYS A 183 -24.08 -6.08 13.33
N ALA A 184 -24.03 -6.54 12.08
CA ALA A 184 -24.04 -5.67 10.91
C ALA A 184 -25.30 -4.78 10.88
N ILE A 185 -26.49 -5.36 11.08
CA ILE A 185 -27.74 -4.60 11.15
C ILE A 185 -27.69 -3.55 12.27
N ALA A 186 -27.28 -3.95 13.48
CA ALA A 186 -27.20 -3.02 14.61
C ALA A 186 -26.24 -1.84 14.35
N SER A 187 -25.08 -2.11 13.73
CA SER A 187 -24.11 -1.08 13.36
C SER A 187 -24.63 -0.15 12.25
N TYR A 188 -25.27 -0.69 11.21
CA TYR A 188 -25.88 0.15 10.15
C TYR A 188 -27.05 0.98 10.66
N GLU A 189 -27.91 0.45 11.53
CA GLU A 189 -28.99 1.22 12.15
C GLU A 189 -28.44 2.36 12.99
N LYS A 190 -27.34 2.11 13.72
CA LYS A 190 -26.63 3.14 14.46
C LYS A 190 -26.08 4.22 13.52
N ALA A 191 -25.35 3.85 12.46
CA ALA A 191 -24.86 4.77 11.44
C ALA A 191 -25.99 5.62 10.83
N LEU A 192 -27.10 4.98 10.44
CA LEU A 192 -28.25 5.63 9.83
C LEU A 192 -28.88 6.69 10.74
N SER A 193 -28.91 6.45 12.06
CA SER A 193 -29.44 7.40 13.03
C SER A 193 -28.66 8.71 13.17
N MET A 194 -27.39 8.73 12.72
CA MET A 194 -26.47 9.87 12.84
C MET A 194 -26.10 10.47 11.47
N THR A 195 -26.49 9.82 10.38
CA THR A 195 -26.22 10.31 9.03
C THR A 195 -27.21 11.42 8.71
N GLU A 196 -26.75 12.59 8.28
CA GLU A 196 -27.64 13.67 7.82
C GLU A 196 -27.85 13.64 6.31
N ASP A 197 -26.80 13.28 5.56
CA ASP A 197 -26.80 13.21 4.11
C ASP A 197 -27.76 12.14 3.55
N GLU A 198 -28.69 12.55 2.68
CA GLU A 198 -29.73 11.66 2.15
C GLU A 198 -29.18 10.61 1.17
N GLU A 199 -28.09 10.90 0.45
CA GLU A 199 -27.46 9.93 -0.44
C GLU A 199 -26.86 8.78 0.37
N GLN A 200 -26.14 9.11 1.45
CA GLN A 200 -25.58 8.13 2.37
C GLN A 200 -26.68 7.35 3.11
N LYS A 201 -27.76 8.00 3.56
CA LYS A 201 -28.91 7.28 4.14
C LYS A 201 -29.49 6.26 3.16
N LYS A 202 -29.64 6.64 1.89
CA LYS A 202 -30.16 5.73 0.85
C LYS A 202 -29.23 4.54 0.64
N ARG A 203 -27.91 4.75 0.61
CA ARG A 203 -26.91 3.68 0.51
C ARG A 203 -26.99 2.73 1.71
N ILE A 204 -26.98 3.25 2.94
CA ILE A 204 -27.05 2.45 4.18
C ILE A 204 -28.34 1.63 4.24
N ARG A 205 -29.50 2.21 3.87
CA ARG A 205 -30.77 1.46 3.77
C ARG A 205 -30.71 0.33 2.76
N GLY A 206 -30.01 0.55 1.64
CA GLY A 206 -29.76 -0.47 0.62
C GLY A 206 -28.94 -1.64 1.15
N GLU A 207 -27.87 -1.38 1.90
CA GLU A 207 -27.07 -2.44 2.54
C GLU A 207 -27.86 -3.19 3.62
N LEU A 208 -28.62 -2.46 4.46
CA LEU A 208 -29.53 -3.05 5.44
C LEU A 208 -30.56 -4.01 4.82
N ALA A 209 -31.10 -3.66 3.66
CA ALA A 209 -32.10 -4.48 2.98
C ALA A 209 -31.53 -5.83 2.49
N LYS A 210 -30.23 -5.89 2.14
CA LYS A 210 -29.56 -7.14 1.73
C LYS A 210 -29.31 -8.11 2.89
N LEU A 211 -29.34 -7.61 4.12
CA LEU A 211 -29.06 -8.40 5.33
C LEU A 211 -30.31 -9.02 5.96
N LYS A 212 -31.50 -8.55 5.59
CA LYS A 212 -32.81 -9.09 6.01
C LYS A 212 -33.21 -10.27 5.13
#